data_AF-A0A849X5R2-F1
#
_entry.id   AF-A0A849X5R2-F1
#
_cell.length_a   1.000
_cell.length_b   1.000
_cell.length_c   1.000
_cell.angle_alpha   90.00
_cell.angle_beta   90.00
_cell.angle_gamma   90.00
#
_symmetry.space_group_name_H-M   'P 1'
#
loop_
_entity.id
_entity.type
_entity.pdbx_description
1 polymer ?
#
loop_
_entity_poly.entity_id
_entity_poly.type
_entity_poly.pdbx_seq_one_letter_code
_entity_poly.pdbx_strand_id
1 'polypeptide(L)'
;MAKVTVYDLSKKEVGEVDLPDSVFKAEVKPALVHQVVVAQLAGRRRGTAKVKTKAEVRGGGRKPFKQKGTGNARQGSIRSPLMPGGGSSFGPKPRSYEQAVPKKMAAGALRSVLSDKLASDRLIVVDETGAVLDGDHLMMMAAIHLSRRGALGGEVLVTTVMSNLGLERALKKHGIRMERTPVGDRYVSERMRALGATLGGEQSGHLIFSEYSTTGDGLLAALQILALMISEDRPLSSLAAELEPFPQILRNFPVREKRPWQDIPALRLAVASAEAELGAEGRVLIRYSGTENKLRIMVEGPSWDLIERLVDKLQQAFETELGLA
;
A
#
# COMPACT_ATOMS: atom_id res chain seq x y z
N MET A 1 22.08 -11.28 14.78
CA MET A 1 21.87 -11.42 13.32
C MET A 1 20.39 -11.46 13.07
N ALA A 2 19.90 -10.74 12.07
CA ALA A 2 18.50 -10.76 11.67
C ALA A 2 18.28 -12.13 11.04
N LYS A 3 17.58 -13.01 11.75
CA LYS A 3 17.36 -14.36 11.29
C LYS A 3 16.18 -14.36 10.33
N VAL A 4 16.38 -14.90 9.14
CA VAL A 4 15.29 -15.15 8.20
C VAL A 4 15.27 -16.64 7.92
N THR A 5 14.11 -17.22 8.16
CA THR A 5 13.85 -18.64 7.93
C THR A 5 13.87 -18.92 6.43
N VAL A 6 14.62 -19.93 6.00
CA VAL A 6 14.70 -20.35 4.59
C VAL A 6 13.81 -21.56 4.38
N TYR A 7 12.90 -21.41 3.43
CA TYR A 7 11.97 -22.45 3.02
C TYR A 7 12.41 -23.04 1.69
N ASP A 8 12.37 -24.36 1.55
CA ASP A 8 12.54 -25.03 0.26
C ASP A 8 11.26 -24.88 -0.58
N LEU A 9 11.30 -25.37 -1.83
CA LEU A 9 10.12 -25.39 -2.72
C LEU A 9 8.93 -26.18 -2.14
N SER A 10 9.18 -27.04 -1.14
CA SER A 10 8.15 -27.82 -0.43
C SER A 10 7.66 -27.12 0.86
N LYS A 11 8.06 -25.86 1.09
CA LYS A 11 7.75 -25.05 2.28
C LYS A 11 8.27 -25.64 3.59
N LYS A 12 9.23 -26.58 3.52
CA LYS A 12 9.89 -27.12 4.70
C LYS A 12 10.99 -26.17 5.09
N GLU A 13 11.09 -25.87 6.38
CA GLU A 13 12.21 -25.14 6.93
C GLU A 13 13.46 -26.01 6.74
N VAL A 14 14.24 -25.66 5.73
CA VAL A 14 15.50 -26.34 5.39
C VAL A 14 16.67 -25.72 6.13
N GLY A 15 16.47 -24.53 6.72
CA GLY A 15 17.41 -23.91 7.64
C GLY A 15 17.05 -22.47 7.96
N GLU A 16 17.82 -21.90 8.88
CA GLU A 16 17.84 -20.46 9.10
C GLU A 16 19.04 -19.87 8.36
N VAL A 17 18.83 -18.74 7.71
CA VAL A 17 19.94 -17.92 7.23
C VAL A 17 20.04 -16.69 8.11
N ASP A 18 21.20 -16.57 8.75
CA ASP A 18 21.59 -15.36 9.44
C ASP A 18 21.83 -14.26 8.40
N LEU A 19 20.92 -13.30 8.35
CA LEU A 19 21.16 -12.09 7.58
C LEU A 19 22.12 -11.18 8.36
N PRO A 20 23.06 -10.54 7.67
CA PRO A 20 23.97 -9.59 8.30
C PRO A 20 23.19 -8.44 8.95
N ASP A 21 23.30 -8.32 10.28
CA ASP A 21 22.71 -7.19 11.04
C ASP A 21 23.13 -5.84 10.47
N SER A 22 24.36 -5.77 9.94
CA SER A 22 24.93 -4.58 9.31
C SER A 22 24.19 -4.12 8.06
N VAL A 23 23.32 -4.95 7.48
CA VAL A 23 22.56 -4.66 6.26
C VAL A 23 21.07 -4.55 6.52
N PHE A 24 20.53 -5.43 7.38
CA PHE A 24 19.10 -5.64 7.55
C PHE A 24 18.54 -5.16 8.90
N LYS A 25 19.41 -4.75 9.83
CA LYS A 25 19.05 -4.13 11.11
C LYS A 25 19.74 -2.78 11.28
N ALA A 26 20.01 -2.11 10.17
CA ALA A 26 20.62 -0.80 10.17
C ALA A 26 19.59 0.24 10.63
N GLU A 27 20.06 1.23 11.39
CA GLU A 27 19.27 2.42 11.69
C GLU A 27 18.79 3.06 10.37
N VAL A 28 17.48 3.20 10.21
CA VAL A 28 16.88 3.81 9.03
C VAL A 28 17.20 5.31 9.05
N LYS A 29 17.88 5.80 8.01
CA LYS A 29 18.29 7.21 7.88
C LYS A 29 17.54 7.89 6.73
N PRO A 30 16.36 8.49 6.98
CA PRO A 30 15.51 9.05 5.92
C PRO A 30 16.20 10.12 5.06
N ALA A 31 17.01 10.98 5.67
CA ALA A 31 17.74 12.03 4.96
C ALA A 31 18.75 11.48 3.95
N LEU A 32 19.42 10.37 4.29
CA LEU A 32 20.39 9.71 3.41
C LEU A 32 19.68 9.03 2.24
N VAL A 33 18.55 8.37 2.50
CA VAL A 33 17.71 7.76 1.45
C VAL A 33 17.22 8.84 0.49
N HIS A 34 16.70 9.96 1.00
CA HIS A 34 16.26 11.09 0.19
C HIS A 34 17.36 11.63 -0.72
N GLN A 35 18.57 11.86 -0.21
CA GLN A 35 19.70 12.36 -1.01
C GLN A 35 20.08 11.41 -2.16
N VAL A 36 20.12 10.10 -1.90
CA VAL A 36 20.44 9.09 -2.92
C VAL A 36 19.33 9.01 -3.97
N VAL A 37 18.06 9.06 -3.56
CA VAL A 37 16.91 9.05 -4.48
C VAL A 37 16.92 10.30 -5.37
N VAL A 38 17.18 11.49 -4.81
CA VAL A 38 17.29 12.73 -5.60
C VAL A 38 18.40 12.63 -6.65
N ALA A 39 19.56 12.09 -6.29
CA ALA A 39 20.66 11.89 -7.22
C ALA A 39 20.30 10.89 -8.35
N GLN A 40 19.63 9.78 -8.02
CA GLN A 40 19.13 8.82 -9.01
C GLN A 40 18.10 9.45 -9.96
N LEU A 41 17.14 10.20 -9.42
CA LEU A 41 16.12 10.91 -10.21
C LEU A 41 16.75 11.98 -11.11
N ALA A 42 17.80 12.65 -10.65
CA ALA A 42 18.56 13.60 -11.45
C ALA A 42 19.30 12.90 -12.60
N GLY A 43 19.94 11.75 -12.35
CA GLY A 43 20.61 10.94 -13.38
C GLY A 43 19.68 10.38 -14.47
N ARG A 44 18.39 10.17 -14.16
CA ARG A 44 17.38 9.76 -15.17
C ARG A 44 17.04 10.88 -16.18
N ARG A 45 17.42 12.12 -15.92
CA ARG A 45 17.15 13.25 -16.82
C ARG A 45 18.12 13.22 -18.00
N ARG A 46 17.57 13.18 -19.23
CA ARG A 46 18.37 13.14 -20.47
C ARG A 46 19.19 14.40 -20.75
N GLY A 47 18.75 15.54 -20.22
CA GLY A 47 19.45 16.83 -20.38
C GLY A 47 19.71 17.26 -21.82
N THR A 48 18.78 17.00 -22.74
CA THR A 48 18.93 17.24 -24.19
C THR A 48 18.58 18.66 -24.64
N ALA A 49 18.11 19.51 -23.73
CA ALA A 49 17.70 20.87 -24.07
C ALA A 49 18.90 21.67 -24.62
N LYS A 50 18.76 22.16 -25.86
CA LYS A 50 19.79 22.96 -26.56
C LYS A 50 19.13 24.14 -27.27
N VAL A 51 19.71 25.32 -27.09
CA VAL A 51 19.51 26.45 -28.00
C VAL A 51 20.82 26.85 -28.66
N LYS A 52 20.76 27.49 -29.83
CA LYS A 52 21.94 27.94 -30.58
C LYS A 52 22.60 29.10 -29.83
N THR A 53 23.93 29.05 -29.64
CA THR A 53 24.69 30.26 -29.29
C THR A 53 24.84 31.16 -30.51
N LYS A 54 25.26 32.41 -30.29
CA LYS A 54 25.64 33.36 -31.36
C LYS A 54 26.63 32.77 -32.38
N ALA A 55 27.48 31.82 -31.99
CA ALA A 55 28.42 31.15 -32.88
C ALA A 55 27.75 30.11 -33.81
N GLU A 56 26.69 29.46 -33.33
CA GLU A 56 25.96 28.40 -34.05
C GLU A 56 24.86 28.94 -34.98
N VAL A 57 24.52 30.24 -34.87
CA VAL A 57 23.53 30.88 -35.75
C VAL A 57 24.16 31.25 -37.10
N ARG A 58 23.50 30.86 -38.19
CA ARG A 58 23.91 31.16 -39.57
C ARG A 58 23.88 32.68 -39.82
N GLY A 59 24.86 33.19 -40.57
CA GLY A 59 24.93 34.61 -40.95
C GLY A 59 26.36 35.11 -40.99
N GLY A 60 26.60 36.42 -40.97
CA GLY A 60 27.94 37.03 -40.88
C GLY A 60 28.30 37.49 -39.46
N GLY A 61 29.57 37.40 -39.07
CA GLY A 61 30.08 37.96 -37.80
C GLY A 61 30.27 39.48 -37.87
N ARG A 62 30.32 40.03 -39.09
CA ARG A 62 30.43 41.46 -39.36
C ARG A 62 29.13 42.18 -39.01
N LYS A 63 29.26 43.37 -38.44
CA LYS A 63 28.15 44.29 -38.25
C LYS A 63 27.66 44.79 -39.62
N PRO A 64 26.36 44.62 -39.96
CA PRO A 64 25.83 45.04 -41.26
C PRO A 64 25.58 46.55 -41.35
N PHE A 65 25.48 47.23 -40.20
CA PHE A 65 25.19 48.66 -40.12
C PHE A 65 26.46 49.50 -39.92
N LYS A 66 26.47 50.72 -40.47
CA LYS A 66 27.53 51.70 -40.21
C LYS A 66 27.59 52.05 -38.72
N GLN A 67 28.79 52.39 -38.24
CA GLN A 67 29.01 52.69 -36.81
C GLN A 67 28.25 53.95 -36.34
N LYS A 68 28.00 54.91 -37.24
CA LYS A 68 27.31 56.17 -36.97
C LYS A 68 26.28 56.47 -38.07
N GLY A 69 25.27 57.29 -37.76
CA GLY A 69 24.29 57.82 -38.72
C GLY A 69 23.12 56.89 -39.09
N THR A 70 22.98 55.72 -38.45
CA THR A 70 21.97 54.71 -38.81
C THR A 70 21.00 54.34 -37.67
N GLY A 71 21.13 54.94 -36.48
CA GLY A 71 20.40 54.55 -35.26
C GLY A 71 20.82 53.19 -34.67
N ASN A 72 21.47 52.33 -35.47
CA ASN A 72 21.86 50.97 -35.13
C ASN A 72 23.31 50.87 -34.63
N ALA A 73 23.83 51.93 -34.00
CA ALA A 73 25.22 51.99 -33.53
C ALA A 73 25.54 50.90 -32.49
N ARG A 74 24.56 50.55 -31.64
CA ARG A 74 24.71 49.49 -30.63
C ARG A 74 24.32 48.10 -31.14
N GLN A 75 23.73 48.01 -32.33
CA GLN A 75 23.41 46.72 -32.94
C GLN A 75 24.69 46.07 -33.44
N GLY A 76 24.90 44.83 -32.99
CA GLY A 76 26.05 44.02 -33.38
C GLY A 76 25.83 43.29 -34.71
N SER A 77 26.37 42.09 -34.79
CA SER A 77 26.04 41.14 -35.85
C SER A 77 24.57 40.71 -35.76
N ILE A 78 23.98 40.32 -36.90
CA ILE A 78 22.64 39.72 -36.98
C ILE A 78 22.50 38.42 -36.16
N ARG A 79 23.62 37.79 -35.76
CA ARG A 79 23.64 36.60 -34.90
C ARG A 79 23.44 36.93 -33.41
N SER A 80 23.40 38.22 -33.05
CA SER A 80 23.31 38.70 -31.66
C SER A 80 22.02 38.25 -30.98
N PRO A 81 22.04 37.90 -29.67
CA PRO A 81 20.83 37.63 -28.87
C PRO A 81 19.80 38.77 -28.86
N LEU A 82 20.24 39.99 -29.17
CA LEU A 82 19.37 41.17 -29.24
C LEU A 82 18.50 41.19 -30.51
N MET A 83 18.75 40.30 -31.47
CA MET A 83 18.05 40.22 -32.74
C MET A 83 17.08 39.03 -32.78
N PRO A 84 15.89 39.15 -33.40
CA PRO A 84 15.02 38.01 -33.66
C PRO A 84 15.74 36.92 -34.46
N GLY A 85 15.68 35.67 -34.00
CA GLY A 85 16.42 34.56 -34.60
C GLY A 85 17.93 34.52 -34.29
N GLY A 86 18.43 35.46 -33.48
CA GLY A 86 19.78 35.46 -32.95
C GLY A 86 20.02 34.36 -31.91
N GLY A 87 21.29 34.10 -31.60
CA GLY A 87 21.65 33.05 -30.64
C GLY A 87 21.43 33.50 -29.20
N SER A 88 21.13 32.57 -28.28
CA SER A 88 20.92 32.86 -26.85
C SER A 88 22.24 32.87 -26.06
N SER A 89 22.40 33.81 -25.12
CA SER A 89 23.61 33.94 -24.28
C SER A 89 23.69 32.92 -23.15
N PHE A 90 22.59 32.69 -22.42
CA PHE A 90 22.52 31.78 -21.26
C PHE A 90 21.43 30.73 -21.41
N GLY A 91 21.08 30.42 -22.66
CA GLY A 91 20.07 29.42 -22.93
C GLY A 91 20.55 28.00 -22.60
N PRO A 92 19.62 27.04 -22.49
CA PRO A 92 19.95 25.69 -22.09
C PRO A 92 20.95 25.07 -23.06
N LYS A 93 21.94 24.40 -22.48
CA LYS A 93 22.90 23.57 -23.20
C LYS A 93 22.75 22.12 -22.73
N PRO A 94 22.98 21.14 -23.63
CA PRO A 94 23.01 19.76 -23.22
C PRO A 94 24.01 19.58 -22.09
N ARG A 95 23.55 19.02 -20.98
CA ARG A 95 24.37 18.78 -19.79
C ARG A 95 23.93 17.50 -19.11
N SER A 96 24.87 16.86 -18.44
CA SER A 96 24.52 15.79 -17.51
C SER A 96 23.90 16.38 -16.25
N TYR A 97 22.84 15.75 -15.77
CA TYR A 97 22.23 16.01 -14.47
C TYR A 97 22.68 14.97 -13.43
N GLU A 98 23.55 14.05 -13.82
CA GLU A 98 24.07 13.02 -12.94
C GLU A 98 24.79 13.66 -11.75
N GLN A 99 24.37 13.26 -10.55
CA GLN A 99 25.02 13.65 -9.32
C GLN A 99 25.81 12.45 -8.83
N ALA A 100 27.11 12.64 -8.61
CA ALA A 100 27.96 11.58 -8.10
C ALA A 100 27.52 11.23 -6.66
N VAL A 101 27.14 9.97 -6.45
CA VAL A 101 26.82 9.46 -5.12
C VAL A 101 28.01 8.64 -4.62
N PRO A 102 28.62 9.00 -3.47
CA PRO A 102 29.64 8.17 -2.86
C PRO A 102 29.13 6.75 -2.59
N LYS A 103 29.92 5.72 -2.93
CA LYS A 103 29.51 4.32 -2.77
C LYS A 103 29.03 3.98 -1.35
N LYS A 104 29.64 4.59 -0.32
CA LYS A 104 29.23 4.45 1.09
C LYS A 104 27.82 5.00 1.35
N MET A 105 27.46 6.12 0.73
CA MET A 105 26.12 6.72 0.87
C MET A 105 25.07 5.85 0.19
N ALA A 106 25.34 5.39 -1.04
CA ALA A 106 24.45 4.48 -1.76
C ALA A 106 24.21 3.18 -0.97
N ALA A 107 25.28 2.58 -0.43
CA ALA A 107 25.18 1.41 0.43
C ALA A 107 24.40 1.69 1.71
N GLY A 108 24.60 2.83 2.37
CA GLY A 108 23.87 3.20 3.59
C GLY A 108 22.38 3.46 3.36
N ALA A 109 22.02 4.11 2.24
CA ALA A 109 20.63 4.29 1.83
C ALA A 109 19.96 2.96 1.52
N LEU A 110 20.63 2.07 0.78
CA LEU A 110 20.13 0.73 0.46
C LEU A 110 19.88 -0.08 1.74
N ARG A 111 20.80 -0.06 2.70
CA ARG A 111 20.64 -0.72 4.00
C ARG A 111 19.47 -0.14 4.80
N SER A 112 19.28 1.18 4.76
CA SER A 112 18.15 1.84 5.42
C SER A 112 16.82 1.38 4.82
N VAL A 113 16.72 1.30 3.49
CA VAL A 113 15.50 0.84 2.80
C VAL A 113 15.27 -0.66 3.03
N LEU A 114 16.30 -1.50 2.98
CA LEU A 114 16.18 -2.94 3.23
C LEU A 114 15.80 -3.24 4.68
N SER A 115 16.32 -2.47 5.63
CA SER A 115 15.95 -2.60 7.05
C SER A 115 14.52 -2.13 7.32
N ASP A 116 14.10 -1.02 6.68
CA ASP A 116 12.71 -0.53 6.75
C ASP A 116 11.72 -1.50 6.09
N LYS A 117 12.10 -2.10 4.94
CA LYS A 117 11.26 -3.09 4.26
C LYS A 117 11.15 -4.40 5.02
N LEU A 118 12.26 -4.89 5.58
CA LEU A 118 12.24 -6.05 6.48
C LEU A 118 11.33 -5.80 7.70
N ALA A 119 11.17 -4.54 8.12
CA ALA A 119 10.30 -4.18 9.25
C ALA A 119 8.83 -3.96 8.88
N SER A 120 8.47 -3.74 7.61
CA SER A 120 7.17 -3.14 7.25
C SER A 120 6.23 -3.96 6.36
N ASP A 121 6.72 -4.97 5.63
CA ASP A 121 6.00 -5.94 4.77
C ASP A 121 4.51 -5.67 4.39
N ARG A 122 4.22 -4.47 3.85
CA ARG A 122 2.85 -4.01 3.49
C ARG A 122 2.76 -3.43 2.08
N LEU A 123 1.61 -3.62 1.42
CA LEU A 123 1.20 -3.03 0.14
C LEU A 123 0.04 -2.05 0.37
N ILE A 124 0.14 -0.85 -0.24
CA ILE A 124 -0.95 0.13 -0.30
C ILE A 124 -1.16 0.48 -1.77
N VAL A 125 -2.42 0.48 -2.23
CA VAL A 125 -2.80 0.82 -3.61
C VAL A 125 -3.75 2.00 -3.59
N VAL A 126 -3.61 2.90 -4.56
CA VAL A 126 -4.46 4.08 -4.73
C VAL A 126 -4.97 4.06 -6.16
N ASP A 127 -6.27 4.29 -6.34
CA ASP A 127 -6.88 4.33 -7.68
C ASP A 127 -6.61 5.67 -8.40
N GLU A 128 -7.09 5.78 -9.64
CA GLU A 128 -6.91 6.98 -10.46
C GLU A 128 -7.73 8.20 -10.00
N THR A 129 -8.69 8.02 -9.08
CA THR A 129 -9.47 9.09 -8.45
C THR A 129 -8.83 9.61 -7.16
N GLY A 130 -7.79 8.92 -6.66
CA GLY A 130 -7.12 9.22 -5.41
C GLY A 130 -7.71 8.48 -4.20
N ALA A 131 -8.62 7.54 -4.41
CA ALA A 131 -9.16 6.71 -3.33
C ALA A 131 -8.15 5.63 -2.92
N VAL A 132 -7.94 5.47 -1.61
CA VAL A 132 -7.05 4.45 -1.06
C VAL A 132 -7.80 3.12 -1.02
N LEU A 133 -7.25 2.11 -1.67
CA LEU A 133 -7.77 0.75 -1.67
C LEU A 133 -7.05 -0.06 -0.59
N ASP A 134 -7.82 -0.57 0.38
CA ASP A 134 -7.30 -1.44 1.43
C ASP A 134 -7.11 -2.89 0.96
N GLY A 135 -6.63 -3.77 1.84
CA GLY A 135 -6.40 -5.17 1.51
C GLY A 135 -7.67 -5.92 1.09
N ASP A 136 -8.84 -5.53 1.58
CA ASP A 136 -10.11 -6.18 1.20
C ASP A 136 -10.48 -5.86 -0.25
N HIS A 137 -10.25 -4.62 -0.71
CA HIS A 137 -10.42 -4.27 -2.13
C HIS A 137 -9.48 -5.09 -3.01
N LEU A 138 -8.20 -5.20 -2.62
CA LEU A 138 -7.21 -5.95 -3.39
C LEU A 138 -7.52 -7.44 -3.45
N MET A 139 -7.91 -8.03 -2.32
CA MET A 139 -8.31 -9.42 -2.24
C MET A 139 -9.56 -9.68 -3.06
N MET A 140 -10.56 -8.80 -3.03
CA MET A 140 -11.76 -8.92 -3.87
C MET A 140 -11.40 -8.95 -5.35
N MET A 141 -10.68 -7.94 -5.83
CA MET A 141 -10.32 -7.83 -7.25
C MET A 141 -9.53 -9.06 -7.70
N ALA A 142 -8.51 -9.45 -6.92
CA ALA A 142 -7.70 -10.62 -7.22
C ALA A 142 -8.52 -11.92 -7.21
N ALA A 143 -9.43 -12.12 -6.24
CA ALA A 143 -10.26 -13.31 -6.15
C ALA A 143 -11.20 -13.43 -7.36
N ILE A 144 -11.89 -12.35 -7.72
CA ILE A 144 -12.79 -12.33 -8.89
C ILE A 144 -12.02 -12.61 -10.18
N HIS A 145 -10.86 -11.97 -10.35
CA HIS A 145 -10.02 -12.18 -11.53
C HIS A 145 -9.51 -13.63 -11.64
N LEU A 146 -9.04 -14.21 -10.52
CA LEU A 146 -8.58 -15.60 -10.49
C LEU A 146 -9.73 -16.58 -10.72
N SER A 147 -10.91 -16.34 -10.15
CA SER A 147 -12.12 -17.17 -10.33
C SER A 147 -12.55 -17.20 -11.80
N ARG A 148 -12.63 -16.02 -12.45
CA ARG A 148 -12.95 -15.92 -13.91
C ARG A 148 -11.98 -16.71 -14.80
N ARG A 149 -10.74 -16.89 -14.35
CA ARG A 149 -9.68 -17.64 -15.07
C ARG A 149 -9.60 -19.10 -14.66
N GLY A 150 -10.43 -19.56 -13.72
CA GLY A 150 -10.36 -20.91 -13.16
C GLY A 150 -9.07 -21.19 -12.36
N ALA A 151 -8.43 -20.13 -11.85
CA ALA A 151 -7.18 -20.19 -11.09
C ALA A 151 -7.38 -19.95 -9.59
N LEU A 152 -8.61 -19.67 -9.13
CA LEU A 152 -8.92 -19.55 -7.71
C LEU A 152 -9.13 -20.94 -7.09
N GLY A 153 -8.11 -21.45 -6.42
CA GLY A 153 -8.13 -22.79 -5.82
C GLY A 153 -9.32 -22.96 -4.88
N GLY A 154 -10.16 -23.95 -5.17
CA GLY A 154 -11.35 -24.28 -4.37
C GLY A 154 -12.44 -23.22 -4.36
N GLU A 155 -12.39 -22.23 -5.26
CA GLU A 155 -13.31 -21.08 -5.31
C GLU A 155 -13.49 -20.43 -3.93
N VAL A 156 -12.37 -20.28 -3.22
CA VAL A 156 -12.34 -19.75 -1.85
C VAL A 156 -11.28 -18.67 -1.66
N LEU A 157 -11.68 -17.58 -1.01
CA LEU A 157 -10.78 -16.59 -0.44
C LEU A 157 -10.67 -16.80 1.07
N VAL A 158 -9.45 -16.89 1.59
CA VAL A 158 -9.23 -16.97 3.04
C VAL A 158 -8.81 -15.60 3.59
N THR A 159 -9.55 -15.09 4.58
CA THR A 159 -9.25 -13.82 5.23
C THR A 159 -9.28 -13.95 6.74
N THR A 160 -9.00 -12.86 7.45
CA THR A 160 -9.24 -12.83 8.91
C THR A 160 -10.65 -12.38 9.25
N VAL A 161 -11.04 -12.54 10.51
CA VAL A 161 -12.28 -12.00 11.09
C VAL A 161 -12.41 -10.48 10.95
N MET A 162 -11.32 -9.75 10.69
CA MET A 162 -11.33 -8.28 10.54
C MET A 162 -11.80 -7.81 9.16
N SER A 163 -11.74 -8.66 8.13
CA SER A 163 -12.18 -8.28 6.78
C SER A 163 -13.66 -7.98 6.77
N ASN A 164 -14.03 -6.88 6.11
CA ASN A 164 -15.35 -6.26 6.14
C ASN A 164 -16.45 -7.19 5.59
N LEU A 165 -17.66 -7.11 6.13
CA LEU A 165 -18.82 -7.88 5.63
C LEU A 165 -19.13 -7.63 4.14
N GLY A 166 -18.82 -6.43 3.64
CA GLY A 166 -18.97 -6.06 2.23
C GLY A 166 -18.16 -6.97 1.31
N LEU A 167 -16.99 -7.45 1.76
CA LEU A 167 -16.15 -8.36 0.98
C LEU A 167 -16.87 -9.69 0.75
N GLU A 168 -17.46 -10.27 1.80
CA GLU A 168 -18.23 -11.50 1.68
C GLU A 168 -19.43 -11.34 0.76
N ARG A 169 -20.14 -10.20 0.87
CA ARG A 169 -21.28 -9.89 0.00
C ARG A 169 -20.85 -9.78 -1.45
N ALA A 170 -19.72 -9.13 -1.74
CA ALA A 170 -19.19 -8.98 -3.09
C ALA A 170 -18.77 -10.35 -3.68
N LEU A 171 -18.01 -11.15 -2.92
CA LEU A 171 -17.55 -12.48 -3.34
C LEU A 171 -18.70 -13.45 -3.61
N LYS A 172 -19.75 -13.40 -2.78
CA LYS A 172 -20.94 -14.25 -2.95
C LYS A 172 -21.66 -14.00 -4.28
N LYS A 173 -21.63 -12.78 -4.82
CA LYS A 173 -22.19 -12.46 -6.15
C LYS A 173 -21.47 -13.21 -7.28
N HIS A 174 -20.20 -13.55 -7.07
CA HIS A 174 -19.35 -14.28 -8.03
C HIS A 174 -19.23 -15.78 -7.70
N GLY A 175 -20.00 -16.30 -6.74
CA GLY A 175 -19.92 -17.70 -6.34
C GLY A 175 -18.66 -18.07 -5.55
N ILE A 176 -17.88 -17.08 -5.10
CA ILE A 176 -16.65 -17.29 -4.34
C ILE A 176 -17.01 -17.40 -2.86
N ARG A 177 -16.54 -18.47 -2.21
CA ARG A 177 -16.69 -18.67 -0.77
C ARG A 177 -15.65 -17.85 -0.01
N MET A 178 -16.05 -17.16 1.06
CA MET A 178 -15.12 -16.52 1.98
C MET A 178 -14.95 -17.37 3.23
N GLU A 179 -13.71 -17.62 3.61
CA GLU A 179 -13.37 -18.34 4.83
C GLU A 179 -12.64 -17.41 5.79
N ARG A 180 -13.08 -17.34 7.06
CA ARG A 180 -12.51 -16.43 8.04
C ARG A 180 -11.68 -17.15 9.09
N THR A 181 -10.54 -16.57 9.42
CA THR A 181 -9.62 -17.06 10.44
C THR A 181 -9.42 -16.04 11.56
N PRO A 182 -8.87 -16.44 12.73
CA PRO A 182 -8.35 -15.47 13.68
C PRO A 182 -7.33 -14.51 13.04
N VAL A 183 -7.12 -13.37 13.68
CA VAL A 183 -6.16 -12.35 13.19
C VAL A 183 -4.74 -12.87 13.22
N GLY A 184 -3.99 -12.65 12.13
CA GLY A 184 -2.64 -13.15 11.92
C GLY A 184 -2.51 -13.94 10.63
N ASP A 185 -1.53 -13.56 9.81
CA ASP A 185 -1.08 -14.22 8.58
C ASP A 185 -0.89 -15.74 8.71
N ARG A 186 -0.40 -16.23 9.85
CA ARG A 186 -0.24 -17.66 10.13
C ARG A 186 -1.56 -18.42 9.99
N TYR A 187 -2.64 -17.91 10.59
CA TYR A 187 -3.93 -18.58 10.55
C TYR A 187 -4.51 -18.60 9.13
N VAL A 188 -4.30 -17.51 8.39
CA VAL A 188 -4.68 -17.40 6.97
C VAL A 188 -3.93 -18.46 6.17
N SER A 189 -2.60 -18.51 6.26
CA SER A 189 -1.77 -19.48 5.52
C SER A 189 -2.12 -20.94 5.84
N GLU A 190 -2.35 -21.26 7.13
CA GLU A 190 -2.77 -22.60 7.55
C GLU A 190 -4.11 -23.01 6.95
N ARG A 191 -5.10 -22.11 7.01
CA ARG A 191 -6.43 -22.36 6.46
C ARG A 191 -6.42 -22.45 4.93
N MET A 192 -5.59 -21.63 4.26
CA MET A 192 -5.39 -21.74 2.81
C MET A 192 -4.86 -23.11 2.42
N ARG A 193 -3.86 -23.64 3.12
CA ARG A 193 -3.32 -24.99 2.85
C ARG A 193 -4.36 -26.08 3.07
N ALA A 194 -5.15 -25.98 4.15
CA ALA A 194 -6.19 -26.95 4.45
C ALA A 194 -7.31 -26.99 3.40
N LEU A 195 -7.59 -25.85 2.77
CA LEU A 195 -8.65 -25.72 1.76
C LEU A 195 -8.16 -25.79 0.31
N GLY A 196 -6.83 -25.84 0.09
CA GLY A 196 -6.26 -25.72 -1.25
C GLY A 196 -6.49 -24.34 -1.88
N ALA A 197 -6.65 -23.28 -1.07
CA ALA A 197 -6.91 -21.93 -1.56
C ALA A 197 -5.64 -21.30 -2.18
N THR A 198 -5.79 -20.67 -3.34
CA THR A 198 -4.68 -19.97 -4.02
C THR A 198 -4.50 -18.53 -3.57
N LEU A 199 -5.50 -17.93 -2.93
CA LEU A 199 -5.49 -16.55 -2.46
C LEU A 199 -5.99 -16.42 -1.01
N GLY A 200 -5.31 -15.58 -0.25
CA GLY A 200 -5.79 -15.12 1.06
C GLY A 200 -5.04 -13.89 1.54
N GLY A 201 -5.45 -13.31 2.66
CA GLY A 201 -4.77 -12.15 3.21
C GLY A 201 -5.49 -11.46 4.36
N GLU A 202 -4.98 -10.27 4.67
CA GLU A 202 -5.50 -9.40 5.71
C GLU A 202 -5.87 -8.03 5.13
N GLN A 203 -6.83 -7.34 5.75
CA GLN A 203 -7.25 -5.98 5.39
C GLN A 203 -6.08 -4.97 5.39
N SER A 204 -5.00 -5.27 6.13
CA SER A 204 -3.77 -4.47 6.19
C SER A 204 -3.01 -4.37 4.86
N GLY A 205 -3.37 -5.19 3.85
CA GLY A 205 -2.66 -5.28 2.57
C GLY A 205 -1.60 -6.39 2.53
N HIS A 206 -1.57 -7.28 3.53
CA HIS A 206 -0.77 -8.51 3.49
C HIS A 206 -1.52 -9.59 2.69
N LEU A 207 -1.13 -9.79 1.43
CA LEU A 207 -1.78 -10.74 0.51
C LEU A 207 -0.85 -11.91 0.18
N ILE A 208 -1.41 -13.12 0.25
CA ILE A 208 -0.75 -14.38 -0.02
C ILE A 208 -1.30 -14.96 -1.33
N PHE A 209 -0.45 -15.06 -2.35
CA PHE A 209 -0.75 -15.79 -3.58
C PHE A 209 0.01 -17.12 -3.55
N SER A 210 -0.66 -18.19 -3.15
CA SER A 210 0.01 -19.44 -2.76
C SER A 210 0.63 -20.22 -3.92
N GLU A 211 0.28 -19.87 -5.16
CA GLU A 211 0.91 -20.36 -6.39
C GLU A 211 2.36 -19.89 -6.55
N TYR A 212 2.69 -18.71 -6.04
CA TYR A 212 4.02 -18.09 -6.23
C TYR A 212 4.80 -17.95 -4.94
N SER A 213 4.13 -17.71 -3.80
CA SER A 213 4.76 -17.49 -2.51
C SER A 213 4.10 -18.28 -1.39
N THR A 214 4.86 -18.60 -0.35
CA THR A 214 4.40 -19.33 0.84
C THR A 214 3.85 -18.42 1.93
N THR A 215 4.13 -17.12 1.81
CA THR A 215 3.83 -16.04 2.74
C THR A 215 3.30 -14.84 1.96
N GLY A 216 2.79 -13.82 2.65
CA GLY A 216 2.39 -12.60 1.96
C GLY A 216 3.58 -11.88 1.36
N ASP A 217 3.40 -11.34 0.16
CA ASP A 217 4.43 -10.62 -0.58
C ASP A 217 3.78 -9.40 -1.23
N GLY A 218 4.12 -8.22 -0.72
CA GLY A 218 3.55 -6.97 -1.22
C GLY A 218 3.98 -6.61 -2.64
N LEU A 219 5.17 -7.03 -3.09
CA LEU A 219 5.62 -6.78 -4.47
C LEU A 219 4.91 -7.72 -5.44
N LEU A 220 4.79 -8.99 -5.08
CA LEU A 220 3.99 -9.95 -5.84
C LEU A 220 2.54 -9.48 -5.94
N ALA A 221 1.93 -9.08 -4.82
CA ALA A 221 0.58 -8.55 -4.80
C ALA A 221 0.44 -7.32 -5.72
N ALA A 222 1.40 -6.39 -5.72
CA ALA A 222 1.39 -5.25 -6.64
C ALA A 222 1.46 -5.69 -8.11
N LEU A 223 2.31 -6.66 -8.44
CA LEU A 223 2.41 -7.20 -9.79
C LEU A 223 1.12 -7.90 -10.23
N GLN A 224 0.47 -8.65 -9.34
CA GLN A 224 -0.81 -9.30 -9.62
C GLN A 224 -1.92 -8.27 -9.88
N ILE A 225 -1.98 -7.19 -9.10
CA ILE A 225 -2.95 -6.11 -9.32
C ILE A 225 -2.67 -5.38 -10.65
N LEU A 226 -1.41 -5.09 -10.98
CA LEU A 226 -1.06 -4.50 -12.28
C LEU A 226 -1.40 -5.43 -13.45
N ALA A 227 -1.12 -6.72 -13.32
CA ALA A 227 -1.47 -7.72 -14.32
C ALA A 227 -2.98 -7.79 -14.53
N LEU A 228 -3.75 -7.76 -13.44
CA LEU A 228 -5.21 -7.67 -13.46
C LEU A 228 -5.68 -6.42 -14.22
N MET A 229 -5.16 -5.24 -13.90
CA MET A 229 -5.52 -3.98 -14.57
C MET A 229 -5.29 -4.05 -16.09
N ILE A 230 -4.16 -4.61 -16.51
CA ILE A 230 -3.83 -4.80 -17.94
C ILE A 230 -4.79 -5.78 -18.59
N SER A 231 -5.14 -6.87 -17.90
CA SER A 231 -5.99 -7.93 -18.45
C SER A 231 -7.47 -7.56 -18.54
N GLU A 232 -7.97 -6.79 -17.58
CA GLU A 232 -9.39 -6.39 -17.50
C GLU A 232 -9.66 -5.12 -18.31
N ASP A 233 -8.62 -4.36 -18.69
CA ASP A 233 -8.68 -3.08 -19.41
C ASP A 233 -9.71 -2.10 -18.81
N ARG A 234 -9.74 -2.05 -17.47
CA ARG A 234 -10.67 -1.24 -16.67
C ARG A 234 -9.93 -0.44 -15.62
N PRO A 235 -10.41 0.78 -15.29
CA PRO A 235 -9.84 1.57 -14.21
C PRO A 235 -10.03 0.89 -12.85
N LEU A 236 -9.11 1.15 -11.91
CA LEU A 236 -9.15 0.54 -10.58
C LEU A 236 -10.40 0.94 -9.82
N SER A 237 -10.88 2.19 -9.95
CA SER A 237 -12.14 2.61 -9.31
C SER A 237 -13.33 1.74 -9.72
N SER A 238 -13.40 1.34 -11.00
CA SER A 238 -14.48 0.49 -11.52
C SER A 238 -14.38 -0.95 -11.02
N LEU A 239 -13.16 -1.47 -10.87
CA LEU A 239 -12.92 -2.81 -10.34
C LEU A 239 -13.16 -2.86 -8.83
N ALA A 240 -12.75 -1.81 -8.11
CA ALA A 240 -12.91 -1.66 -6.66
C ALA A 240 -14.37 -1.40 -6.25
N ALA A 241 -15.18 -0.75 -7.10
CA ALA A 241 -16.58 -0.44 -6.83
C ALA A 241 -17.47 -1.68 -6.62
N GLU A 242 -17.01 -2.89 -6.95
CA GLU A 242 -17.73 -4.11 -6.62
C GLU A 242 -17.76 -4.40 -5.10
N LEU A 243 -16.83 -3.80 -4.35
CA LEU A 243 -16.79 -3.78 -2.90
C LEU A 243 -17.51 -2.53 -2.39
N GLU A 244 -18.65 -2.73 -1.74
CA GLU A 244 -19.32 -1.69 -0.95
C GLU A 244 -19.08 -2.01 0.53
N PRO A 245 -18.11 -1.34 1.19
CA PRO A 245 -17.80 -1.62 2.58
C PRO A 245 -18.99 -1.28 3.48
N PHE A 246 -19.32 -2.17 4.40
CA PHE A 246 -20.26 -1.86 5.46
C PHE A 246 -19.61 -0.87 6.44
N PRO A 247 -20.35 0.13 6.94
CA PRO A 247 -19.96 0.90 8.10
C PRO A 247 -19.41 0.01 9.22
N GLN A 248 -18.24 0.37 9.75
CA GLN A 248 -17.53 -0.38 10.77
C GLN A 248 -16.99 0.58 11.83
N ILE A 249 -17.24 0.27 13.10
CA ILE A 249 -16.65 0.96 14.25
C ILE A 249 -15.86 -0.03 15.08
N LEU A 250 -14.62 0.33 15.40
CA LEU A 250 -13.77 -0.42 16.34
C LEU A 250 -13.46 0.47 17.55
N ARG A 251 -13.97 0.11 18.72
CA ARG A 251 -13.65 0.79 20.00
C ARG A 251 -12.79 -0.09 20.89
N ASN A 252 -11.80 0.54 21.52
CA ASN A 252 -10.86 -0.10 22.43
C ASN A 252 -11.17 0.33 23.87
N PHE A 253 -11.41 -0.64 24.73
CA PHE A 253 -11.73 -0.43 26.14
C PHE A 253 -10.59 -0.96 27.02
N PRO A 254 -10.02 -0.15 27.93
CA PRO A 254 -9.03 -0.66 28.88
C PRO A 254 -9.67 -1.65 29.84
N VAL A 255 -8.97 -2.73 30.17
CA VAL A 255 -9.44 -3.77 31.10
C VAL A 255 -8.38 -4.06 32.14
N ARG A 256 -8.77 -4.35 33.39
CA ARG A 256 -7.84 -4.78 34.44
C ARG A 256 -7.39 -6.22 34.24
N GLU A 257 -8.32 -7.07 33.83
CA GLU A 257 -8.14 -8.50 33.62
C GLU A 257 -8.81 -8.98 32.33
N LYS A 258 -8.27 -10.03 31.71
CA LYS A 258 -8.78 -10.63 30.46
C LYS A 258 -9.68 -11.83 30.77
N ARG A 259 -10.80 -11.60 31.44
CA ARG A 259 -11.81 -12.64 31.67
C ARG A 259 -12.56 -12.95 30.37
N PRO A 260 -13.02 -14.19 30.11
CA PRO A 260 -13.88 -14.44 28.97
C PRO A 260 -15.10 -13.52 29.03
N TRP A 261 -15.34 -12.76 27.96
CA TRP A 261 -16.41 -11.75 27.95
C TRP A 261 -17.81 -12.40 28.01
N GLN A 262 -17.90 -13.68 27.63
CA GLN A 262 -19.10 -14.50 27.74
C GLN A 262 -19.53 -14.72 29.20
N ASP A 263 -18.59 -14.62 30.14
CA ASP A 263 -18.83 -14.77 31.58
C ASP A 263 -19.29 -13.46 32.24
N ILE A 264 -19.52 -12.41 31.43
CA ILE A 264 -19.98 -11.08 31.87
C ILE A 264 -21.47 -10.96 31.45
N PRO A 265 -22.43 -11.26 32.35
CA PRO A 265 -23.85 -11.31 32.05
C PRO A 265 -24.40 -10.09 31.29
N ALA A 266 -24.07 -8.87 31.69
CA ALA A 266 -24.59 -7.66 31.06
C ALA A 266 -24.06 -7.51 29.63
N LEU A 267 -22.76 -7.76 29.42
CA LEU A 267 -22.14 -7.70 28.10
C LEU A 267 -22.69 -8.80 27.17
N ARG A 268 -22.85 -10.04 27.67
CA ARG A 268 -23.42 -11.14 26.89
C ARG A 268 -24.85 -10.83 26.42
N LEU A 269 -25.68 -10.27 27.30
CA LEU A 269 -27.05 -9.85 26.95
C LEU A 269 -27.07 -8.70 25.94
N ALA A 270 -26.17 -7.73 26.11
CA ALA A 270 -26.04 -6.60 25.19
C ALA A 270 -25.59 -7.06 23.79
N VAL A 271 -24.65 -8.01 23.71
CA VAL A 271 -24.21 -8.60 22.43
C VAL A 271 -25.36 -9.35 21.76
N ALA A 272 -26.07 -10.22 22.48
CA ALA A 272 -27.20 -10.95 21.90
C ALA A 272 -28.30 -10.02 21.38
N SER A 273 -28.57 -8.93 22.10
CA SER A 273 -29.51 -7.89 21.64
C SER A 273 -28.99 -7.14 20.40
N ALA A 274 -27.70 -6.83 20.34
CA ALA A 274 -27.10 -6.15 19.20
C ALA A 274 -27.09 -7.04 17.94
N GLU A 275 -26.74 -8.32 18.09
CA GLU A 275 -26.79 -9.30 17.00
C GLU A 275 -28.21 -9.50 16.46
N ALA A 276 -29.22 -9.52 17.34
CA ALA A 276 -30.62 -9.60 16.94
C ALA A 276 -31.07 -8.36 16.14
N GLU A 277 -30.58 -7.17 16.49
CA GLU A 277 -30.92 -5.93 15.80
C GLU A 277 -30.18 -5.79 14.46
N LEU A 278 -28.93 -6.29 14.36
CA LEU A 278 -28.13 -6.30 13.13
C LEU A 278 -28.61 -7.36 12.13
N GLY A 279 -29.20 -8.45 12.60
CA GLY A 279 -29.70 -9.53 11.76
C GLY A 279 -28.60 -10.15 10.90
N ALA A 280 -28.90 -10.38 9.62
CA ALA A 280 -27.95 -10.95 8.66
C ALA A 280 -27.04 -9.90 7.99
N GLU A 281 -27.29 -8.61 8.23
CA GLU A 281 -26.61 -7.49 7.57
C GLU A 281 -25.58 -6.79 8.47
N GLY A 282 -25.25 -7.40 9.61
CA GLY A 282 -24.23 -6.88 10.50
C GLY A 282 -23.69 -7.94 11.45
N ARG A 283 -22.67 -7.55 12.20
CA ARG A 283 -22.02 -8.43 13.18
C ARG A 283 -21.35 -7.65 14.29
N VAL A 284 -21.23 -8.30 15.45
CA VAL A 284 -20.42 -7.84 16.57
C VAL A 284 -19.24 -8.78 16.72
N LEU A 285 -18.03 -8.23 16.82
CA LEU A 285 -16.81 -8.99 17.12
C LEU A 285 -16.17 -8.42 18.38
N ILE A 286 -16.13 -9.23 19.43
CA ILE A 286 -15.45 -8.90 20.68
C ILE A 286 -14.19 -9.76 20.82
N ARG A 287 -13.04 -9.10 21.04
CA ARG A 287 -11.78 -9.79 21.29
C ARG A 287 -10.86 -9.01 22.22
N TYR A 288 -10.05 -9.71 22.99
CA TYR A 288 -8.95 -9.08 23.73
C TYR A 288 -7.76 -8.79 22.82
N SER A 289 -7.03 -7.71 23.11
CA SER A 289 -5.71 -7.49 22.53
C SER A 289 -4.73 -8.54 23.06
N GLY A 290 -3.87 -9.09 22.19
CA GLY A 290 -2.82 -10.03 22.60
C GLY A 290 -1.71 -9.35 23.40
N THR A 291 -1.36 -8.12 23.02
CA THR A 291 -0.20 -7.37 23.53
C THR A 291 -0.56 -6.35 24.60
N GLU A 292 -1.81 -5.90 24.67
CA GLU A 292 -2.26 -4.86 25.60
C GLU A 292 -3.41 -5.35 26.48
N ASN A 293 -3.59 -4.74 27.64
CA ASN A 293 -4.75 -4.97 28.52
C ASN A 293 -5.95 -4.13 28.05
N LYS A 294 -6.47 -4.49 26.88
CA LYS A 294 -7.63 -3.84 26.26
C LYS A 294 -8.57 -4.88 25.63
N LEU A 295 -9.87 -4.64 25.74
CA LEU A 295 -10.94 -5.30 25.01
C LEU A 295 -11.25 -4.48 23.76
N ARG A 296 -11.39 -5.14 22.62
CA ARG A 296 -11.76 -4.53 21.35
C ARG A 296 -13.16 -4.99 20.98
N ILE A 297 -14.06 -4.03 20.81
CA ILE A 297 -15.42 -4.27 20.32
C ILE A 297 -15.49 -3.66 18.94
N MET A 298 -15.75 -4.49 17.96
CA MET A 298 -16.00 -4.10 16.58
C MET A 298 -17.45 -4.36 16.26
N VAL A 299 -18.13 -3.37 15.69
CA VAL A 299 -19.50 -3.52 15.18
C VAL A 299 -19.51 -3.10 13.73
N GLU A 300 -20.10 -3.96 12.89
CA GLU A 300 -20.34 -3.72 11.48
C GLU A 300 -21.83 -3.84 11.19
N GLY A 301 -22.35 -2.98 10.32
CA GLY A 301 -23.77 -2.97 9.99
C GLY A 301 -24.11 -1.99 8.87
N PRO A 302 -25.38 -1.96 8.43
CA PRO A 302 -25.78 -1.27 7.20
C PRO A 302 -25.84 0.26 7.32
N SER A 303 -25.85 0.81 8.54
CA SER A 303 -25.99 2.25 8.79
C SER A 303 -25.11 2.71 9.96
N TRP A 304 -24.49 3.89 9.81
CA TRP A 304 -23.68 4.55 10.84
C TRP A 304 -24.48 4.78 12.13
N ASP A 305 -25.71 5.32 12.03
CA ASP A 305 -26.55 5.62 13.19
C ASP A 305 -26.89 4.37 14.00
N LEU A 306 -27.10 3.24 13.31
CA LEU A 306 -27.38 1.96 13.96
C LEU A 306 -26.14 1.46 14.70
N ILE A 307 -24.99 1.42 14.04
CA ILE A 307 -23.77 0.86 14.65
C ILE A 307 -23.23 1.74 15.78
N GLU A 308 -23.36 3.07 15.69
CA GLU A 308 -22.96 3.98 16.78
C GLU A 308 -23.76 3.72 18.04
N ARG A 309 -25.10 3.68 17.90
CA ARG A 309 -26.01 3.39 19.01
C ARG A 309 -25.76 2.02 19.64
N LEU A 310 -25.45 1.00 18.82
CA LEU A 310 -25.14 -0.34 19.31
C LEU A 310 -23.79 -0.38 20.05
N VAL A 311 -22.77 0.29 19.52
CA VAL A 311 -21.46 0.40 20.19
C VAL A 311 -21.59 1.12 21.52
N ASP A 312 -22.37 2.21 21.58
CA ASP A 312 -22.61 2.95 22.83
C ASP A 312 -23.34 2.08 23.86
N LYS A 313 -24.34 1.29 23.43
CA LYS A 313 -25.04 0.33 24.30
C LYS A 313 -24.09 -0.75 24.84
N LEU A 314 -23.21 -1.28 23.99
CA LEU A 314 -22.20 -2.28 24.38
C LEU A 314 -21.17 -1.68 25.33
N GLN A 315 -20.79 -0.42 25.12
CA GLN A 315 -19.91 0.33 26.02
C GLN A 315 -20.56 0.49 27.40
N GLN A 316 -21.81 0.96 27.48
CA GLN A 316 -22.50 1.12 28.77
C GLN A 316 -22.62 -0.22 29.53
N ALA A 317 -22.92 -1.31 28.82
CA ALA A 317 -22.97 -2.64 29.42
C ALA A 317 -21.61 -3.09 29.95
N PHE A 318 -20.53 -2.75 29.25
CA PHE A 318 -19.16 -3.04 29.69
C PHE A 318 -18.76 -2.22 30.92
N GLU A 319 -19.08 -0.92 30.95
CA GLU A 319 -18.72 0.00 32.04
C GLU A 319 -19.45 -0.33 33.35
N THR A 320 -20.72 -0.76 33.27
CA THR A 320 -21.58 -1.03 34.44
C THR A 320 -21.08 -2.21 35.27
N GLU A 321 -20.47 -3.22 34.65
CA GLU A 321 -20.15 -4.50 35.31
C GLU A 321 -18.65 -4.67 35.62
N LEU A 322 -17.76 -4.04 34.85
CA LEU A 322 -16.31 -4.19 35.01
C LEU A 322 -15.62 -3.01 35.72
N GLY A 323 -16.37 -1.98 36.12
CA GLY A 323 -15.83 -0.83 36.84
C GLY A 323 -14.62 -0.25 36.11
N LEU A 324 -14.87 0.66 35.16
CA LEU A 324 -13.78 1.49 34.63
C LEU A 324 -12.96 2.01 35.82
N ALA A 325 -11.64 1.88 35.69
CA ALA A 325 -10.73 2.51 36.63
C ALA A 325 -11.05 4.00 36.77
#